data_AF-A0A2R6QSU9-F1
#
_entry.id   AF-A0A2R6QSU9-F1
#
_cell.length_a   1.000
_cell.length_b   1.000
_cell.length_c   1.000
_cell.angle_alpha   90.00
_cell.angle_beta   90.00
_cell.angle_gamma   90.00
#
_symmetry.space_group_name_H-M   'P 1'
#
loop_
_entity.id
_entity.type
_entity.pdbx_description
1 polymer ?
#
loop_
_entity_poly.entity_id
_entity_poly.type
_entity_poly.pdbx_seq_one_letter_code
_entity_poly.pdbx_strand_id
1 'polypeptide(L)'
;MLSDVPGVTEEEKSRLLHCVVVGGGPTGVEFSGELSDFIIRDVHQRYAHVKNYIHVTLIAANEILSSFDDRLRQYATKQLVKSGVHLVRGIVKDVQPEKIILSDGTAVPYGLLVWSTGVGPSPFVKNLELPKAPGGRIS
;
A
#
# COMPACT_ATOMS: atom_id res chain seq x y z
N MET A 1 19.26 4.75 -10.58
CA MET A 1 17.82 4.44 -10.45
C MET A 1 17.11 4.94 -11.70
N LEU A 2 15.95 4.41 -12.14
CA LEU A 2 15.25 4.94 -13.34
C LEU A 2 14.90 6.43 -13.19
N SER A 3 14.66 6.89 -11.96
CA SER A 3 14.45 8.30 -11.58
C SER A 3 15.70 9.19 -11.70
N ASP A 4 16.90 8.61 -11.82
CA ASP A 4 18.17 9.35 -11.95
C ASP A 4 18.63 9.46 -13.42
N VAL A 5 17.85 8.91 -14.37
CA VAL A 5 18.19 8.99 -15.78
C VAL A 5 18.02 10.45 -16.25
N PRO A 6 19.02 11.03 -16.96
CA PRO A 6 18.87 12.37 -17.52
C PRO A 6 17.63 12.47 -18.43
N GLY A 7 16.81 13.50 -18.22
CA GLY A 7 15.62 13.77 -19.03
C GLY A 7 14.28 13.31 -18.43
N VAL A 8 14.27 12.70 -17.26
CA VAL A 8 13.02 12.37 -16.53
C VAL A 8 12.44 13.62 -15.88
N THR A 9 11.16 13.91 -16.11
CA THR A 9 10.47 15.07 -15.53
C THR A 9 10.24 14.89 -14.03
N GLU A 10 9.97 15.99 -13.31
CA GLU A 10 9.76 15.94 -11.86
C GLU A 10 8.47 15.17 -11.51
N GLU A 11 7.44 15.26 -12.34
CA GLU A 11 6.19 14.50 -12.21
C GLU A 11 6.46 13.00 -12.33
N GLU A 12 7.29 12.61 -13.29
CA GLU A 12 7.64 11.22 -13.51
C GLU A 12 8.53 10.67 -12.39
N LYS A 13 9.44 11.49 -11.82
CA LYS A 13 10.18 11.12 -10.60
C LYS A 13 9.25 10.90 -9.43
N SER A 14 8.29 11.80 -9.19
CA SER A 14 7.30 11.66 -8.12
C SER A 14 6.48 10.40 -8.29
N ARG A 15 6.02 10.10 -9.50
CA ARG A 15 5.32 8.84 -9.80
C ARG A 15 6.20 7.63 -9.50
N LEU A 16 7.41 7.56 -10.07
CA LEU A 16 8.32 6.42 -9.92
C LEU A 16 8.72 6.17 -8.46
N LEU A 17 8.79 7.22 -7.64
CA LEU A 17 9.16 7.17 -6.23
C LEU A 17 7.95 7.15 -5.28
N HIS A 18 6.75 6.98 -5.83
CA HIS A 18 5.53 6.77 -5.05
C HIS A 18 5.28 5.28 -4.85
N CYS A 19 5.41 4.83 -3.61
CA CYS A 19 5.01 3.49 -3.18
C CYS A 19 3.57 3.50 -2.66
N VAL A 20 2.74 2.65 -3.25
CA VAL A 20 1.35 2.46 -2.85
C VAL A 20 1.16 1.05 -2.28
N VAL A 21 0.64 0.97 -1.07
CA VAL A 21 0.32 -0.28 -0.37
C VAL A 21 -1.20 -0.40 -0.30
N VAL A 22 -1.76 -1.51 -0.76
CA VAL A 22 -3.21 -1.77 -0.76
C VAL A 22 -3.54 -2.83 0.26
N GLY A 23 -4.31 -2.45 1.29
CA GLY A 23 -4.77 -3.35 2.34
C GLY A 23 -4.51 -2.80 3.74
N GLY A 24 -5.55 -2.30 4.40
CA GLY A 24 -5.46 -1.76 5.77
C GLY A 24 -5.34 -2.80 6.89
N GLY A 25 -5.06 -4.06 6.59
CA GLY A 25 -4.84 -5.09 7.62
C GLY A 25 -3.46 -4.97 8.28
N PRO A 26 -3.15 -5.83 9.27
CA PRO A 26 -1.86 -5.82 9.98
C PRO A 26 -0.65 -5.76 9.03
N THR A 27 -0.63 -6.63 8.02
CA THR A 27 0.49 -6.71 7.05
C THR A 27 0.71 -5.40 6.30
N GLY A 28 -0.35 -4.75 5.79
CA GLY A 28 -0.20 -3.51 5.05
C GLY A 28 0.19 -2.33 5.94
N VAL A 29 -0.29 -2.32 7.19
CA VAL A 29 0.07 -1.32 8.20
C VAL A 29 1.54 -1.44 8.59
N GLU A 30 2.00 -2.65 8.95
CA GLU A 30 3.40 -2.91 9.31
C GLU A 30 4.33 -2.56 8.15
N PHE A 31 4.04 -3.07 6.95
CA PHE A 31 4.88 -2.81 5.77
C PHE A 31 4.98 -1.32 5.43
N SER A 32 3.86 -0.57 5.50
CA SER A 32 3.88 0.86 5.23
C SER A 32 4.70 1.64 6.25
N GLY A 33 4.60 1.26 7.53
CA GLY A 33 5.39 1.87 8.61
C GLY A 33 6.89 1.63 8.42
N GLU A 34 7.29 0.37 8.26
CA GLU A 34 8.70 -0.02 8.09
C GLU A 34 9.32 0.59 6.83
N LEU A 35 8.57 0.61 5.71
CA LEU A 35 9.04 1.25 4.49
C LEU A 35 9.28 2.75 4.68
N SER A 36 8.36 3.45 5.34
CA SER A 36 8.51 4.88 5.62
C SER A 36 9.69 5.16 6.54
N ASP A 37 9.87 4.34 7.58
CA ASP A 37 11.01 4.45 8.50
C ASP A 37 12.34 4.19 7.77
N PHE A 38 12.42 3.19 6.90
CA PHE A 38 13.59 2.92 6.05
C PHE A 38 13.90 4.09 5.11
N ILE A 39 12.88 4.67 4.47
CA ILE A 39 13.03 5.83 3.59
C ILE A 39 13.62 7.02 4.36
N ILE A 40 13.05 7.33 5.52
CA ILE A 40 13.43 8.49 6.32
C ILE A 40 14.83 8.33 6.91
N ARG A 41 15.18 7.14 7.40
CA ARG A 41 16.44 6.90 8.12
C ARG A 41 17.62 6.67 7.18
N ASP A 42 17.44 5.85 6.15
CA ASP A 42 18.54 5.35 5.33
C ASP A 42 18.56 5.97 3.93
N VAL A 43 17.40 6.04 3.25
CA VAL A 43 17.32 6.49 1.86
C VAL A 43 17.56 7.99 1.75
N HIS A 44 16.98 8.79 2.65
CA HIS A 44 17.16 10.25 2.66
C HIS A 44 18.63 10.67 2.82
N GLN A 45 19.46 9.88 3.51
CA GLN A 45 20.89 10.18 3.68
C GLN A 45 21.68 9.91 2.39
N ARG A 46 21.36 8.84 1.67
CA ARG A 46 22.06 8.45 0.44
C ARG A 46 21.55 9.15 -0.82
N TYR A 47 20.26 9.48 -0.88
CA TYR A 47 19.58 9.98 -2.07
C TYR A 47 18.89 11.33 -1.79
N ALA A 48 19.63 12.25 -1.18
CA ALA A 48 19.10 13.54 -0.73
C ALA A 48 18.52 14.40 -1.87
N HIS A 49 18.96 14.20 -3.11
CA HIS A 49 18.48 14.93 -4.30
C HIS A 49 17.07 14.53 -4.74
N VAL A 50 16.58 13.35 -4.34
CA VAL A 50 15.24 12.86 -4.69
C VAL A 50 14.29 12.68 -3.50
N LYS A 51 14.75 12.95 -2.28
CA LYS A 51 13.99 12.71 -1.04
C LYS A 51 12.57 13.30 -1.04
N ASN A 52 12.38 14.45 -1.68
CA ASN A 52 11.10 15.16 -1.69
C ASN A 52 10.06 14.52 -2.64
N TYR A 53 10.49 13.60 -3.51
CA TYR A 53 9.62 12.87 -4.45
C TYR A 53 9.19 11.51 -3.91
N ILE A 54 9.75 11.06 -2.78
CA ILE A 54 9.46 9.75 -2.23
C ILE A 54 8.19 9.85 -1.37
N HIS A 55 7.18 9.07 -1.73
CA HIS A 55 5.90 9.05 -1.04
C HIS A 55 5.49 7.62 -0.72
N VAL A 56 4.93 7.40 0.48
CA VAL A 56 4.29 6.15 0.85
C VAL A 56 2.81 6.41 1.07
N THR A 57 1.95 5.66 0.38
CA THR A 57 0.49 5.73 0.55
C THR A 57 -0.07 4.37 0.90
N LEU A 58 -0.85 4.30 1.97
CA LEU A 58 -1.63 3.12 2.35
C LEU A 58 -3.10 3.34 2.00
N ILE A 59 -3.63 2.48 1.11
CA ILE A 59 -5.02 2.48 0.69
C ILE A 59 -5.79 1.42 1.49
N ALA A 60 -6.85 1.84 2.18
CA ALA A 60 -7.74 0.96 2.91
C ALA A 60 -9.20 1.23 2.54
N ALA A 61 -10.02 0.18 2.37
CA ALA A 61 -11.44 0.34 2.06
C ALA A 61 -12.22 1.05 3.18
N ASN A 62 -11.84 0.79 4.43
CA ASN A 62 -12.40 1.40 5.63
C ASN A 62 -11.26 1.90 6.53
N GLU A 63 -11.39 1.77 7.84
CA GLU A 63 -10.29 2.02 8.77
C GLU A 63 -9.21 0.93 8.68
N ILE A 64 -7.97 1.31 8.96
CA ILE A 64 -6.89 0.35 9.16
C ILE A 64 -7.13 -0.47 10.43
N LEU A 65 -6.62 -1.70 10.47
CA LEU A 65 -6.70 -2.61 11.62
C LEU A 65 -8.14 -2.79 12.12
N SER A 66 -9.12 -2.93 11.21
CA SER A 66 -10.55 -3.00 11.54
C SER A 66 -10.97 -4.12 12.50
N SER A 67 -10.09 -5.10 12.74
CA SER A 67 -10.28 -6.17 13.73
C SER A 67 -9.84 -5.81 15.16
N PHE A 68 -9.22 -4.65 15.35
CA PHE A 68 -8.75 -4.14 16.64
C PHE A 68 -9.69 -3.07 17.18
N ASP A 69 -9.64 -2.79 18.48
CA ASP A 69 -10.48 -1.76 19.10
C ASP A 69 -10.13 -0.34 18.62
N ASP A 70 -11.10 0.57 18.74
CA ASP A 70 -11.04 1.94 18.24
C ASP A 70 -9.80 2.70 18.75
N ARG A 71 -9.40 2.46 20.01
CA ARG A 71 -8.27 3.17 20.61
C ARG A 71 -6.96 2.75 19.96
N LEU A 72 -6.76 1.45 19.69
CA LEU A 72 -5.60 0.95 18.98
C LEU A 72 -5.58 1.42 17.52
N ARG A 73 -6.73 1.46 16.83
CA ARG A 73 -6.82 1.96 15.44
C ARG A 73 -6.45 3.45 15.35
N GLN A 74 -6.93 4.27 16.28
CA GLN A 74 -6.60 5.69 16.33
C GLN A 74 -5.11 5.92 16.64
N TYR A 75 -4.54 5.13 17.56
CA TYR A 75 -3.12 5.18 17.87
C TYR A 75 -2.26 4.85 16.63
N ALA A 76 -2.56 3.74 15.95
CA ALA A 76 -1.84 3.31 14.75
C ALA A 76 -1.95 4.35 13.62
N THR A 77 -3.15 4.90 13.40
CA THR A 77 -3.39 5.97 12.42
C THR A 77 -2.50 7.18 12.69
N LYS A 78 -2.45 7.67 13.94
CA LYS A 78 -1.61 8.81 14.33
C LYS A 78 -0.14 8.52 14.12
N GLN A 79 0.31 7.30 14.46
CA GLN A 79 1.71 6.92 14.34
C GLN A 79 2.14 6.83 12.87
N LEU A 80 1.33 6.23 12.00
CA LEU A 80 1.61 6.15 10.55
C LEU A 80 1.71 7.54 9.91
N VAL A 81 0.74 8.42 10.21
CA VAL A 81 0.76 9.80 9.71
C VAL A 81 2.00 10.54 10.20
N LYS A 82 2.39 10.34 11.47
CA LYS A 82 3.62 10.93 12.03
C LYS A 82 4.88 10.40 11.34
N SER A 83 4.89 9.12 10.94
CA SER A 83 5.98 8.52 10.16
C SER A 83 5.96 8.92 8.68
N GLY A 84 5.05 9.79 8.22
CA GLY A 84 5.01 10.29 6.85
C GLY A 84 4.20 9.42 5.87
N VAL A 85 3.44 8.44 6.36
CA VAL A 85 2.56 7.63 5.52
C VAL A 85 1.26 8.37 5.24
N HIS A 86 0.91 8.51 3.96
CA HIS A 86 -0.36 9.05 3.53
C HIS A 86 -1.45 7.97 3.56
N LEU A 87 -2.52 8.21 4.31
CA LEU A 87 -3.65 7.28 4.40
C LEU A 87 -4.74 7.71 3.43
N VAL A 88 -5.12 6.81 2.52
CA VAL A 88 -6.22 7.03 1.57
C VAL A 88 -7.31 6.01 1.84
N ARG A 89 -8.53 6.50 2.06
CA ARG A 89 -9.69 5.63 2.16
C ARG A 89 -10.28 5.41 0.77
N GLY A 90 -10.37 4.17 0.33
CA GLY A 90 -10.93 3.84 -0.98
C GLY A 90 -10.88 2.36 -1.30
N ILE A 91 -11.76 1.93 -2.20
CA ILE A 91 -11.77 0.58 -2.75
C ILE A 91 -11.08 0.65 -4.12
N VAL A 92 -10.04 -0.16 -4.31
CA VAL A 92 -9.39 -0.29 -5.61
C VAL A 92 -10.33 -1.00 -6.58
N LYS A 93 -10.60 -0.35 -7.72
CA LYS A 93 -11.46 -0.87 -8.79
C LYS A 93 -10.65 -1.46 -9.94
N ASP A 94 -9.54 -0.84 -10.29
CA ASP A 94 -8.68 -1.25 -11.40
C ASP A 94 -7.22 -0.92 -11.12
N VAL A 95 -6.30 -1.72 -11.68
CA VAL A 95 -4.86 -1.51 -11.59
C VAL A 95 -4.31 -1.43 -13.01
N GLN A 96 -3.77 -0.26 -13.34
CA GLN A 96 -3.14 0.02 -14.61
C GLN A 96 -1.62 0.09 -14.44
N PRO A 97 -0.83 0.03 -15.53
CA PRO A 97 0.63 -0.03 -15.43
C PRO A 97 1.29 1.08 -14.59
N GLU A 98 0.68 2.26 -14.51
CA GLU A 98 1.29 3.44 -13.87
C GLU A 98 0.40 4.09 -12.81
N LYS A 99 -0.81 3.54 -12.59
CA LYS A 99 -1.79 4.10 -11.66
C LYS A 99 -2.83 3.08 -11.21
N ILE A 100 -3.42 3.34 -10.06
CA ILE A 100 -4.58 2.64 -9.51
C ILE A 100 -5.81 3.50 -9.73
N ILE A 101 -6.94 2.89 -10.06
CA ILE A 101 -8.24 3.57 -10.13
C ILE A 101 -9.08 3.11 -8.94
N LEU A 102 -9.52 4.07 -8.12
CA LEU A 102 -10.44 3.82 -7.02
C LEU A 102 -11.90 3.80 -7.51
N SER A 103 -12.79 3.24 -6.70
CA SER A 103 -14.22 3.10 -7.03
C SER A 103 -14.94 4.43 -7.27
N ASP A 104 -14.44 5.52 -6.68
CA ASP A 104 -14.94 6.89 -6.86
C ASP A 104 -14.39 7.60 -8.12
N GLY A 105 -13.52 6.93 -8.88
CA GLY A 105 -12.86 7.48 -10.07
C GLY A 105 -11.51 8.15 -9.79
N THR A 106 -11.09 8.26 -8.53
CA THR A 106 -9.78 8.82 -8.16
C THR A 106 -8.66 7.96 -8.74
N ALA A 107 -7.70 8.60 -9.42
CA ALA A 107 -6.51 7.96 -9.93
C ALA A 107 -5.31 8.22 -9.00
N VAL A 108 -4.63 7.15 -8.58
CA VAL A 108 -3.44 7.23 -7.73
C VAL A 108 -2.24 6.72 -8.55
N PRO A 109 -1.33 7.59 -8.99
CA PRO A 109 -0.10 7.17 -9.68
C PRO A 109 0.76 6.31 -8.75
N TYR A 110 1.61 5.45 -9.30
CA TYR A 110 2.61 4.72 -8.50
C TYR A 110 3.82 4.31 -9.34
N GLY A 111 4.92 4.03 -8.64
CA GLY A 111 6.10 3.35 -9.17
C GLY A 111 6.28 1.96 -8.56
N LEU A 112 5.87 1.79 -7.30
CA LEU A 112 5.79 0.50 -6.62
C LEU A 112 4.40 0.27 -6.06
N LEU A 113 3.78 -0.86 -6.41
CA LEU A 113 2.50 -1.30 -5.86
C LEU A 113 2.71 -2.56 -5.02
N VAL A 114 2.27 -2.54 -3.76
CA VAL A 114 2.28 -3.68 -2.85
C VAL A 114 0.84 -4.06 -2.50
N TRP A 115 0.45 -5.30 -2.82
CA TRP A 115 -0.89 -5.82 -2.57
C TRP A 115 -0.91 -6.76 -1.37
N SER A 116 -1.49 -6.32 -0.25
CA SER A 116 -1.47 -7.04 1.04
C SER A 116 -2.85 -7.51 1.50
N THR A 117 -3.82 -7.59 0.58
CA THR A 117 -5.21 -7.95 0.88
C THR A 117 -5.74 -9.06 -0.03
N GLY A 118 -6.84 -9.70 0.37
CA GLY A 118 -7.56 -10.65 -0.48
C GLY A 118 -6.83 -11.97 -0.69
N VAL A 119 -6.53 -12.68 0.40
CA VAL A 119 -6.02 -14.06 0.30
C VAL A 119 -7.16 -15.01 -0.04
N GLY A 120 -6.91 -15.90 -1.00
CA GLY A 120 -7.87 -16.91 -1.45
C GLY A 120 -7.33 -18.33 -1.30
N PRO A 121 -8.20 -19.34 -1.39
CA PRO A 121 -7.77 -20.75 -1.34
C PRO A 121 -6.90 -21.08 -2.54
N SER A 122 -5.92 -21.98 -2.33
CA SER A 122 -5.08 -22.49 -3.41
C SER A 122 -5.90 -23.30 -4.43
N PRO A 123 -5.43 -23.45 -5.68
CA PRO A 123 -6.09 -24.31 -6.67
C PRO A 123 -6.34 -25.73 -6.16
N PHE A 124 -5.41 -26.28 -5.37
CA PHE A 124 -5.57 -27.58 -4.72
C PHE A 124 -6.81 -27.63 -3.83
N VAL A 125 -6.97 -26.68 -2.90
CA VAL A 125 -8.14 -26.62 -2.01
C VAL A 125 -9.42 -26.41 -2.80
N LYS A 126 -9.38 -25.59 -3.88
CA LYS A 126 -10.54 -25.38 -4.76
C LYS A 126 -11.00 -26.67 -5.45
N ASN A 127 -10.08 -27.56 -5.79
CA ASN A 127 -10.35 -28.80 -6.53
C ASN A 127 -10.79 -29.98 -5.65
N LEU A 128 -10.67 -29.91 -4.32
CA LEU A 128 -11.14 -30.98 -3.44
C LEU A 128 -12.68 -31.04 -3.42
N GLU A 129 -13.25 -32.24 -3.52
CA GLU A 129 -14.70 -32.50 -3.37
C GLU A 129 -15.12 -32.54 -1.90
N LEU A 130 -14.73 -31.51 -1.14
CA LEU A 130 -15.10 -31.36 0.27
C LEU A 130 -15.97 -30.11 0.45
N PRO A 131 -16.87 -30.09 1.46
CA PRO A 131 -17.58 -28.90 1.87
C PRO A 131 -16.62 -27.73 2.14
N LYS A 132 -16.99 -26.54 1.66
CA LYS A 132 -16.19 -25.31 1.80
C LYS A 132 -17.03 -24.20 2.42
N ALA A 133 -16.48 -23.55 3.45
CA ALA A 133 -17.04 -22.35 4.04
C ALA A 133 -16.83 -21.11 3.12
N PRO A 134 -17.54 -19.99 3.37
CA PRO A 134 -17.25 -18.71 2.71
C PRO A 134 -15.75 -18.35 2.83
N GLY A 135 -15.15 -17.94 1.70
CA GLY A 135 -13.70 -17.72 1.60
C GLY A 135 -12.89 -18.99 1.28
N GLY A 136 -13.53 -20.14 1.05
CA GLY A 136 -12.89 -21.33 0.49
C GLY A 136 -12.08 -22.17 1.48
N ARG A 137 -12.34 -22.01 2.78
CA ARG A 137 -11.78 -22.86 3.84
C ARG A 137 -12.52 -24.20 3.87
N ILE A 138 -11.81 -25.30 4.12
CA ILE A 138 -12.42 -26.63 4.29
C ILE A 138 -13.15 -26.64 5.63
N SER A 139 -14.39 -27.16 5.63
CA SER A 139 -15.26 -27.29 6.81
C SER A 139 -15.55 -28.74 7.14
#